data_AF-A0A6A3JVP3-F1
#
_entry.id   AF-A0A6A3JVP3-F1
#
_cell.length_a   1.000
_cell.length_b   1.000
_cell.length_c   1.000
_cell.angle_alpha   90.00
_cell.angle_beta   90.00
_cell.angle_gamma   90.00
#
_symmetry.space_group_name_H-M   'P 1'
#
loop_
_entity.id
_entity.type
_entity.pdbx_description
1 polymer ?
#
loop_
_entity_poly.entity_id
_entity_poly.type
_entity_poly.pdbx_seq_one_letter_code
_entity_poly.pdbx_strand_id
1 'polypeptide(L)'
;MVVGSMPPPTAPEDKDELRIEARRQREIERTKKLGPGRLRNIGADIAGVKNQIEEHQRQDVADREAKRASEEEDAAIRRYLLQVESEDALAKRRELLTLRNDWDQQSAEVRQGRARYAATRAVGIDPDSCAPGAAQKFEGEDAARLERIRLQAMQMKQWSIQKMAEEAQRNANESEGLAAYMAQLFEIERLMDELHQGNERERAAASAEISRFNQRLLAQQRQDESDRRRHEQEENASEIQLTLQSNLVSENPLQAALPGMPFDWRVRVDHWKGFSGEQTKYYLRRNDEILDEKSRRKQQEREQAEEDARNQRELQRTLAREEYIAQQRRSQMEMDVRVTREQQAQQAADREKANADRARGKIEPGFFQNFGRSYR
;
A
#
# COMPACT_ATOMS: atom_id res chain seq x y z
N MET A 1 118.02 -48.98 -85.87
CA MET A 1 119.31 -49.23 -85.18
C MET A 1 119.10 -48.76 -83.74
N VAL A 2 118.63 -49.62 -82.83
CA VAL A 2 119.41 -50.57 -82.00
C VAL A 2 120.67 -49.85 -81.50
N VAL A 3 120.88 -49.58 -80.22
CA VAL A 3 121.22 -50.56 -79.17
C VAL A 3 121.10 -49.89 -77.80
N GLY A 4 120.59 -50.65 -76.81
CA GLY A 4 121.05 -50.64 -75.41
C GLY A 4 120.79 -49.36 -74.61
N SER A 5 119.79 -49.27 -73.75
CA SER A 5 119.65 -50.05 -72.49
C SER A 5 120.98 -50.26 -71.76
N MET A 6 121.43 -49.24 -71.02
CA MET A 6 122.08 -49.46 -69.73
C MET A 6 121.17 -48.95 -68.60
N PRO A 7 121.04 -49.73 -67.52
CA PRO A 7 119.88 -49.68 -66.65
C PRO A 7 120.16 -48.78 -65.44
N PRO A 8 119.18 -48.66 -64.54
CA PRO A 8 118.63 -47.41 -64.04
C PRO A 8 119.56 -46.73 -63.01
N PRO A 9 119.27 -45.48 -62.61
CA PRO A 9 119.80 -44.98 -61.36
C PRO A 9 119.41 -45.95 -60.24
N THR A 10 120.42 -46.63 -59.70
CA THR A 10 120.32 -47.40 -58.47
C THR A 10 119.84 -46.47 -57.36
N ALA A 11 118.83 -46.99 -56.68
CA ALA A 11 118.23 -46.63 -55.42
C ALA A 11 119.28 -46.33 -54.29
N PRO A 12 118.84 -45.95 -53.08
CA PRO A 12 118.43 -44.59 -52.72
C PRO A 12 118.95 -44.19 -51.32
N GLU A 13 119.69 -43.10 -51.16
CA GLU A 13 120.05 -42.53 -49.84
C GLU A 13 120.27 -41.02 -50.01
N ASP A 14 119.43 -40.06 -49.61
CA ASP A 14 118.02 -40.04 -49.23
C ASP A 14 117.27 -39.17 -50.28
N LYS A 15 116.31 -39.73 -51.03
CA LYS A 15 115.48 -38.93 -51.99
C LYS A 15 114.72 -37.79 -51.29
N ASP A 16 114.51 -37.96 -49.99
CA ASP A 16 113.92 -36.95 -49.16
C ASP A 16 114.89 -35.78 -48.97
N GLU A 17 116.21 -35.99 -48.85
CA GLU A 17 117.21 -34.91 -48.79
C GLU A 17 117.29 -34.10 -50.10
N LEU A 18 117.34 -34.73 -51.28
CA LEU A 18 117.34 -34.01 -52.57
C LEU A 18 116.04 -33.23 -52.81
N ARG A 19 114.90 -33.79 -52.40
CA ARG A 19 113.63 -33.06 -52.44
C ARG A 19 113.64 -31.90 -51.44
N ILE A 20 114.22 -32.08 -50.26
CA ILE A 20 114.38 -31.02 -49.26
C ILE A 20 115.31 -29.93 -49.77
N GLU A 21 116.43 -30.26 -50.42
CA GLU A 21 117.36 -29.29 -50.99
C GLU A 21 116.79 -28.56 -52.21
N ALA A 22 116.11 -29.26 -53.13
CA ALA A 22 115.41 -28.62 -54.25
C ALA A 22 114.22 -27.77 -53.76
N ARG A 23 113.62 -28.12 -52.61
CA ARG A 23 112.62 -27.28 -51.95
C ARG A 23 113.28 -26.07 -51.30
N ARG A 24 114.43 -26.22 -50.63
CA ARG A 24 115.23 -25.11 -50.08
C ARG A 24 115.72 -24.17 -51.18
N GLN A 25 116.20 -24.67 -52.32
CA GLN A 25 116.63 -23.83 -53.45
C GLN A 25 115.45 -23.07 -54.05
N ARG A 26 114.30 -23.74 -54.26
CA ARG A 26 113.08 -23.05 -54.66
C ARG A 26 112.61 -22.04 -53.62
N GLU A 27 112.75 -22.33 -52.33
CA GLU A 27 112.46 -21.38 -51.26
C GLU A 27 113.47 -20.23 -51.20
N ILE A 28 114.75 -20.45 -51.52
CA ILE A 28 115.78 -19.41 -51.64
C ILE A 28 115.51 -18.53 -52.86
N GLU A 29 115.17 -19.09 -54.01
CA GLU A 29 114.78 -18.30 -55.19
C GLU A 29 113.46 -17.57 -54.96
N ARG A 30 112.51 -18.23 -54.30
CA ARG A 30 111.23 -17.63 -53.93
C ARG A 30 111.43 -16.53 -52.88
N THR A 31 112.31 -16.69 -51.90
CA THR A 31 112.66 -15.63 -50.94
C THR A 31 113.50 -14.54 -51.59
N LYS A 32 114.37 -14.83 -52.54
CA LYS A 32 115.04 -13.79 -53.35
C LYS A 32 114.04 -12.99 -54.19
N LYS A 33 112.98 -13.64 -54.71
CA LYS A 33 111.87 -12.99 -55.43
C LYS A 33 110.89 -12.25 -54.49
N LEU A 34 110.69 -12.75 -53.26
CA LEU A 34 109.79 -12.17 -52.26
C LEU A 34 110.46 -11.14 -51.33
N GLY A 35 111.78 -11.17 -51.21
CA GLY A 35 112.56 -10.45 -50.20
C GLY A 35 112.64 -8.95 -50.47
N PRO A 36 113.17 -8.52 -51.63
CA PRO A 36 113.10 -7.11 -52.01
C PRO A 36 111.69 -6.81 -52.52
N GLY A 37 110.92 -5.99 -51.80
CA GLY A 37 109.53 -5.66 -52.14
C GLY A 37 109.29 -5.11 -53.56
N ARG A 38 110.33 -4.65 -54.26
CA ARG A 38 110.23 -4.09 -55.63
C ARG A 38 110.02 -5.15 -56.72
N LEU A 39 110.75 -6.27 -56.68
CA LEU A 39 110.58 -7.37 -57.67
C LEU A 39 109.26 -8.13 -57.49
N ARG A 40 108.68 -8.05 -56.28
CA ARG A 40 107.39 -8.64 -55.94
C ARG A 40 106.21 -7.83 -56.48
N ASN A 41 106.36 -6.52 -56.63
CA ASN A 41 105.26 -5.65 -57.07
C ASN A 41 105.26 -5.44 -58.59
N ILE A 42 106.41 -5.45 -59.27
CA ILE A 42 106.48 -5.21 -60.72
C ILE A 42 107.61 -6.05 -61.34
N GLY A 43 107.29 -7.26 -61.81
CA GLY A 43 108.18 -8.07 -62.64
C GLY A 43 107.55 -8.23 -64.04
N ALA A 44 108.15 -7.63 -65.06
CA ALA A 44 107.69 -7.75 -66.45
C ALA A 44 108.85 -8.12 -67.39
N ASP A 45 108.61 -9.08 -68.28
CA ASP A 45 109.56 -9.52 -69.30
C ASP A 45 109.44 -8.67 -70.57
N ILE A 46 110.25 -7.61 -70.64
CA ILE A 46 110.20 -6.60 -71.71
C ILE A 46 110.58 -7.20 -73.08
N ALA A 47 111.39 -8.25 -73.11
CA ALA A 47 111.81 -8.87 -74.37
C ALA A 47 110.67 -9.65 -75.02
N GLY A 48 109.92 -10.43 -74.23
CA GLY A 48 108.75 -11.17 -74.70
C GLY A 48 107.66 -10.27 -75.27
N VAL A 49 107.39 -9.13 -74.62
CA VAL A 49 106.35 -8.17 -75.08
C VAL A 49 106.70 -7.54 -76.42
N LYS A 50 107.98 -7.25 -76.71
CA LYS A 50 108.37 -6.65 -78.00
C LYS A 50 108.11 -7.58 -79.18
N ASN A 51 108.43 -8.86 -79.05
CA ASN A 51 108.21 -9.84 -80.12
C ASN A 51 106.70 -10.00 -80.42
N GLN A 52 105.86 -9.98 -79.39
CA GLN A 52 104.40 -10.04 -79.57
C GLN A 52 103.84 -8.84 -80.35
N ILE A 53 104.40 -7.63 -80.14
CA ILE A 53 103.98 -6.43 -80.87
C ILE A 53 104.32 -6.55 -82.36
N GLU A 54 105.52 -7.02 -82.69
CA GLU A 54 105.93 -7.16 -84.10
C GLU A 54 105.12 -8.22 -84.85
N GLU A 55 104.79 -9.34 -84.20
CA GLU A 55 103.93 -10.37 -84.79
C GLU A 55 102.52 -9.85 -85.05
N HIS A 56 101.93 -9.13 -84.09
CA HIS A 56 100.62 -8.51 -84.26
C HIS A 56 100.58 -7.51 -85.42
N GLN A 57 101.63 -6.69 -85.58
CA GLN A 57 101.70 -5.74 -86.68
C GLN A 57 101.74 -6.42 -88.05
N ARG A 58 102.39 -7.59 -88.19
CA ARG A 58 102.40 -8.34 -89.45
C ARG A 58 101.04 -8.94 -89.76
N GLN A 59 100.33 -9.46 -88.75
CA GLN A 59 98.97 -9.96 -88.92
C GLN A 59 98.00 -8.85 -89.34
N ASP A 60 98.08 -7.67 -88.70
CA ASP A 60 97.23 -6.52 -89.04
C ASP A 60 97.38 -6.06 -90.51
N VAL A 61 98.59 -6.13 -91.07
CA VAL A 61 98.82 -5.76 -92.47
C VAL A 61 98.19 -6.77 -93.43
N ALA A 62 98.37 -8.07 -93.17
CA ALA A 62 97.78 -9.13 -93.98
C ALA A 62 96.24 -9.06 -93.97
N ASP A 63 95.65 -8.83 -92.79
CA ASP A 63 94.19 -8.70 -92.65
C ASP A 63 93.63 -7.48 -93.40
N ARG A 64 94.37 -6.37 -93.45
CA ARG A 64 93.97 -5.18 -94.22
C ARG A 64 94.00 -5.39 -95.72
N GLU A 65 94.92 -6.22 -96.22
CA GLU A 65 94.98 -6.54 -97.65
C GLU A 65 93.86 -7.51 -98.04
N ALA A 66 93.59 -8.53 -97.22
CA ALA A 66 92.46 -9.44 -97.42
C ALA A 66 91.11 -8.72 -97.41
N LYS A 67 90.92 -7.75 -96.49
CA LYS A 67 89.71 -6.92 -96.46
C LYS A 67 89.53 -6.09 -97.73
N ARG A 68 90.60 -5.47 -98.24
CA ARG A 68 90.53 -4.69 -99.48
C ARG A 68 90.11 -5.53 -100.68
N ALA A 69 90.66 -6.75 -100.83
CA ALA A 69 90.25 -7.66 -101.90
C ALA A 69 88.76 -8.04 -101.80
N SER A 70 88.28 -8.35 -100.59
CA SER A 70 86.85 -8.66 -100.36
C SER A 70 85.94 -7.48 -100.68
N GLU A 71 86.34 -6.25 -100.33
CA GLU A 71 85.56 -5.05 -100.60
C GLU A 71 85.41 -4.77 -102.11
N GLU A 72 86.45 -5.06 -102.89
CA GLU A 72 86.43 -4.92 -104.36
C GLU A 72 85.51 -5.95 -105.03
N GLU A 73 85.54 -7.21 -104.58
CA GLU A 73 84.62 -8.26 -105.05
C GLU A 73 83.17 -7.91 -104.71
N ASP A 74 82.91 -7.48 -103.48
CA ASP A 74 81.58 -7.03 -103.05
C ASP A 74 81.08 -5.83 -103.87
N ALA A 75 81.97 -4.90 -104.23
CA ALA A 75 81.61 -3.76 -105.07
C ALA A 75 81.25 -4.18 -106.50
N ALA A 76 81.91 -5.21 -107.04
CA ALA A 76 81.55 -5.79 -108.34
C ALA A 76 80.18 -6.48 -108.29
N ILE A 77 79.92 -7.29 -107.26
CA ILE A 77 78.64 -7.98 -107.05
C ILE A 77 77.50 -6.97 -106.89
N ARG A 78 77.68 -5.92 -106.08
CA ARG A 78 76.68 -4.86 -105.88
C ARG A 78 76.29 -4.18 -107.18
N ARG A 79 77.26 -3.87 -108.06
CA ARG A 79 76.98 -3.26 -109.37
C ARG A 79 76.16 -4.18 -110.28
N TYR A 80 76.49 -5.47 -110.30
CA TYR A 80 75.74 -6.45 -111.09
C TYR A 80 74.30 -6.62 -110.57
N LEU A 81 74.11 -6.72 -109.25
CA LEU A 81 72.78 -6.83 -108.65
C LEU A 81 71.90 -5.62 -108.97
N LEU A 82 72.45 -4.39 -108.85
CA LEU A 82 71.74 -3.16 -109.21
C LEU A 82 71.27 -3.16 -110.67
N GLN A 83 72.08 -3.68 -111.59
CA GLN A 83 71.70 -3.77 -113.00
C GLN A 83 70.53 -4.76 -113.18
N VAL A 84 70.63 -5.97 -112.61
CA VAL A 84 69.58 -6.99 -112.70
C VAL A 84 68.27 -6.48 -112.07
N GLU A 85 68.33 -5.85 -110.90
CA GLU A 85 67.16 -5.26 -110.24
C GLU A 85 66.50 -4.18 -111.10
N SER A 86 67.29 -3.36 -111.80
CA SER A 86 66.76 -2.31 -112.68
C SER A 86 66.04 -2.89 -113.90
N GLU A 87 66.58 -3.94 -114.50
CA GLU A 87 65.98 -4.64 -115.64
C GLU A 87 64.69 -5.36 -115.23
N ASP A 88 64.71 -6.06 -114.10
CA ASP A 88 63.53 -6.72 -113.51
C ASP A 88 62.42 -5.71 -113.15
N ALA A 89 62.78 -4.56 -112.57
CA ALA A 89 61.82 -3.52 -112.22
C ALA A 89 61.13 -2.95 -113.47
N LEU A 90 61.87 -2.78 -114.57
CA LEU A 90 61.30 -2.33 -115.84
C LEU A 90 60.39 -3.38 -116.47
N ALA A 91 60.77 -4.66 -116.43
CA ALA A 91 59.94 -5.77 -116.92
C ALA A 91 58.61 -5.86 -116.14
N LYS A 92 58.69 -5.90 -114.80
CA LYS A 92 57.50 -5.90 -113.92
C LYS A 92 56.61 -4.69 -114.15
N ARG A 93 57.18 -3.50 -114.35
CA ARG A 93 56.40 -2.29 -114.63
C ARG A 93 55.64 -2.38 -115.95
N ARG A 94 56.23 -2.98 -116.99
CA ARG A 94 55.55 -3.21 -118.28
C ARG A 94 54.38 -4.19 -118.11
N GLU A 95 54.61 -5.32 -117.43
CA GLU A 95 53.57 -6.32 -117.16
C GLU A 95 52.42 -5.77 -116.31
N LEU A 96 52.72 -4.97 -115.29
CA LEU A 96 51.69 -4.31 -114.48
C LEU A 96 50.86 -3.33 -115.29
N LEU A 97 51.46 -2.60 -116.22
CA LEU A 97 50.74 -1.69 -117.09
C LEU A 97 49.84 -2.43 -118.09
N THR A 98 50.30 -3.55 -118.67
CA THR A 98 49.47 -4.38 -119.54
C THR A 98 48.29 -4.97 -118.77
N LEU A 99 48.55 -5.57 -117.59
CA LEU A 99 47.51 -6.15 -116.76
C LEU A 99 46.49 -5.10 -116.30
N ARG A 100 46.95 -3.90 -115.94
CA ARG A 100 46.06 -2.79 -115.58
C ARG A 100 45.18 -2.37 -116.75
N ASN A 101 45.74 -2.25 -117.96
CA ASN A 101 44.97 -1.90 -119.14
C ASN A 101 43.92 -2.96 -119.47
N ASP A 102 44.28 -4.24 -119.39
CA ASP A 102 43.34 -5.36 -119.63
C ASP A 102 42.23 -5.36 -118.58
N TRP A 103 42.58 -5.15 -117.31
CA TRP A 103 41.62 -5.05 -116.21
C TRP A 103 40.68 -3.85 -116.37
N ASP A 104 41.22 -2.70 -116.76
CA ASP A 104 40.44 -1.47 -116.98
C ASP A 104 39.46 -1.67 -118.15
N GLN A 105 39.87 -2.36 -119.23
CA GLN A 105 39.00 -2.73 -120.35
C GLN A 105 37.88 -3.69 -119.91
N GLN A 106 38.21 -4.80 -119.25
CA GLN A 106 37.21 -5.76 -118.74
C GLN A 106 36.24 -5.09 -117.76
N SER A 107 36.76 -4.25 -116.87
CA SER A 107 35.96 -3.49 -115.91
C SER A 107 35.02 -2.51 -116.60
N ALA A 108 35.47 -1.87 -117.69
CA ALA A 108 34.63 -0.97 -118.48
C ALA A 108 33.50 -1.74 -119.20
N GLU A 109 33.79 -2.90 -119.78
CA GLU A 109 32.79 -3.77 -120.42
C GLU A 109 31.73 -4.25 -119.42
N VAL A 110 32.16 -4.74 -118.25
CA VAL A 110 31.25 -5.14 -117.16
C VAL A 110 30.42 -3.95 -116.68
N ARG A 111 31.02 -2.76 -116.54
CA ARG A 111 30.31 -1.54 -116.13
C ARG A 111 29.26 -1.14 -117.17
N GLN A 112 29.57 -1.19 -118.45
CA GLN A 112 28.63 -0.93 -119.54
C GLN A 112 27.51 -1.98 -119.59
N GLY A 113 27.82 -3.26 -119.41
CA GLY A 113 26.84 -4.34 -119.32
C GLY A 113 25.88 -4.17 -118.14
N ARG A 114 26.42 -3.82 -116.97
CA ARG A 114 25.61 -3.50 -115.78
C ARG A 114 24.75 -2.25 -115.98
N ALA A 115 25.28 -1.21 -116.62
CA ALA A 115 24.51 0.00 -116.92
C ALA A 115 23.34 -0.29 -117.87
N ARG A 116 23.55 -1.12 -118.91
CA ARG A 116 22.50 -1.58 -119.81
C ARG A 116 21.44 -2.38 -119.06
N TYR A 117 21.84 -3.34 -118.22
CA TYR A 117 20.92 -4.14 -117.41
C TYR A 117 20.14 -3.29 -116.38
N ALA A 118 20.80 -2.33 -115.73
CA ALA A 118 20.17 -1.40 -114.79
C ALA A 118 19.14 -0.49 -115.48
N ALA A 119 19.40 -0.05 -116.71
CA ALA A 119 18.43 0.71 -117.49
C ALA A 119 17.15 -0.10 -117.79
N THR A 120 17.27 -1.41 -118.06
CA THR A 120 16.12 -2.31 -118.25
C THR A 120 15.36 -2.58 -116.95
N ARG A 121 16.03 -2.52 -115.80
CA ARG A 121 15.47 -2.77 -114.46
C ARG A 121 14.71 -1.57 -113.87
N ALA A 122 14.68 -0.44 -114.55
CA ALA A 122 13.99 0.77 -114.08
C ALA A 122 12.45 0.65 -114.11
N VAL A 123 11.90 -0.42 -114.70
CA VAL A 123 10.49 -0.78 -114.56
C VAL A 123 10.32 -1.48 -113.21
N GLY A 124 9.50 -0.89 -112.32
CA GLY A 124 9.20 -1.48 -111.02
C GLY A 124 8.72 -2.93 -111.18
N ILE A 125 9.38 -3.86 -110.50
CA ILE A 125 8.98 -5.26 -110.47
C ILE A 125 7.68 -5.33 -109.67
N ASP A 126 6.61 -5.85 -110.27
CA ASP A 126 5.39 -6.16 -109.54
C ASP A 126 5.60 -7.50 -108.77
N PRO A 127 5.76 -7.47 -107.44
CA PRO A 127 6.08 -8.65 -106.65
C PRO A 127 4.94 -9.69 -106.65
N ASP A 128 3.70 -9.29 -106.91
CA ASP A 128 2.55 -10.20 -106.95
C ASP A 128 2.47 -11.00 -108.27
N SER A 129 3.11 -10.50 -109.32
CA SER A 129 3.24 -11.19 -110.62
C SER A 129 4.42 -12.19 -110.66
N CYS A 130 5.31 -12.17 -109.67
CA CYS A 130 6.54 -12.96 -109.65
C CYS A 130 6.32 -14.38 -109.09
N ALA A 131 7.00 -15.37 -109.66
CA ALA A 131 6.99 -16.73 -109.13
C ALA A 131 7.71 -16.83 -107.77
N PRO A 132 7.31 -17.74 -106.86
CA PRO A 132 7.88 -17.87 -105.51
C PRO A 132 9.41 -18.06 -105.47
N GLY A 133 10.00 -18.66 -106.50
CA GLY A 133 11.46 -18.88 -106.60
C GLY A 133 12.27 -17.63 -106.98
N ALA A 134 11.63 -16.53 -107.38
CA ALA A 134 12.31 -15.29 -107.77
C ALA A 134 12.77 -14.45 -106.56
N ALA A 135 12.36 -14.81 -105.34
CA ALA A 135 12.70 -14.13 -104.09
C ALA A 135 12.45 -12.62 -104.11
N GLN A 136 11.39 -12.17 -104.82
CA GLN A 136 10.99 -10.76 -104.91
C GLN A 136 9.84 -10.40 -103.94
N LYS A 137 9.17 -11.39 -103.35
CA LYS A 137 8.12 -11.22 -102.33
C LYS A 137 8.40 -12.11 -101.14
N PHE A 138 8.39 -11.55 -99.94
CA PHE A 138 8.52 -12.28 -98.69
C PHE A 138 7.29 -12.02 -97.82
N GLU A 139 6.57 -13.07 -97.40
CA GLU A 139 5.37 -12.94 -96.54
C GLU A 139 5.67 -12.37 -95.13
N GLY A 140 6.95 -12.31 -94.74
CA GLY A 140 7.38 -11.63 -93.51
C GLY A 140 7.49 -10.10 -93.65
N GLU A 141 7.57 -9.58 -94.88
CA GLU A 141 7.63 -8.15 -95.19
C GLU A 141 6.21 -7.58 -95.22
N ASP A 142 5.64 -7.42 -94.03
CA ASP A 142 4.29 -6.91 -93.83
C ASP A 142 4.19 -5.41 -94.20
N ALA A 143 3.78 -5.13 -95.44
CA ALA A 143 3.56 -3.77 -95.92
C ALA A 143 2.52 -2.99 -95.10
N ALA A 144 1.55 -3.70 -94.50
CA ALA A 144 0.47 -3.11 -93.70
C ALA A 144 0.81 -3.02 -92.19
N ARG A 145 2.06 -3.30 -91.80
CA ARG A 145 2.48 -3.32 -90.39
C ARG A 145 2.09 -2.05 -89.63
N LEU A 146 2.32 -0.88 -90.23
CA LEU A 146 2.01 0.41 -89.60
C LEU A 146 0.51 0.60 -89.39
N GLU A 147 -0.32 0.21 -90.37
CA GLU A 147 -1.77 0.27 -90.22
C GLU A 147 -2.28 -0.72 -89.18
N ARG A 148 -1.74 -1.95 -89.14
CA ARG A 148 -2.09 -2.93 -88.11
C ARG A 148 -1.77 -2.41 -86.71
N ILE A 149 -0.56 -1.86 -86.50
CA ILE A 149 -0.16 -1.28 -85.21
C ILE A 149 -1.09 -0.12 -84.83
N ARG A 150 -1.45 0.75 -85.79
CA ARG A 150 -2.38 1.85 -85.57
C ARG A 150 -3.77 1.36 -85.14
N LEU A 151 -4.31 0.35 -85.81
CA LEU A 151 -5.61 -0.24 -85.46
C LEU A 151 -5.58 -0.92 -84.09
N GLN A 152 -4.53 -1.69 -83.79
CA GLN A 152 -4.35 -2.30 -82.47
C GLN A 152 -4.25 -1.25 -81.37
N ALA A 153 -3.50 -0.16 -81.57
CA ALA A 153 -3.41 0.93 -80.62
C ALA A 153 -4.77 1.62 -80.41
N MET A 154 -5.56 1.80 -81.47
CA MET A 154 -6.91 2.36 -81.38
C MET A 154 -7.87 1.44 -80.62
N GLN A 155 -7.82 0.13 -80.86
CA GLN A 155 -8.60 -0.88 -80.13
C GLN A 155 -8.21 -0.89 -78.65
N MET A 156 -6.92 -0.93 -78.33
CA MET A 156 -6.43 -0.89 -76.96
C MET A 156 -6.90 0.39 -76.25
N LYS A 157 -6.78 1.54 -76.90
CA LYS A 157 -7.28 2.82 -76.37
C LYS A 157 -8.78 2.76 -76.09
N GLN A 158 -9.58 2.23 -77.02
CA GLN A 158 -11.03 2.10 -76.85
C GLN A 158 -11.38 1.19 -75.68
N TRP A 159 -10.74 0.02 -75.57
CA TRP A 159 -10.95 -0.91 -74.45
C TRP A 159 -10.52 -0.29 -73.12
N SER A 160 -9.40 0.41 -73.07
CA SER A 160 -8.98 1.12 -71.85
C SER A 160 -10.00 2.17 -71.43
N ILE A 161 -10.54 2.94 -72.38
CA ILE A 161 -11.59 3.94 -72.09
C ILE A 161 -12.85 3.27 -71.56
N GLN A 162 -13.31 2.19 -72.19
CA GLN A 162 -14.47 1.44 -71.74
C GLN A 162 -14.28 0.87 -70.33
N LYS A 163 -13.13 0.25 -70.07
CA LYS A 163 -12.78 -0.31 -68.75
C LYS A 163 -12.70 0.77 -67.67
N MET A 164 -12.12 1.93 -67.98
CA MET A 164 -12.09 3.07 -67.06
C MET A 164 -13.50 3.61 -66.76
N ALA A 165 -14.38 3.69 -67.77
CA ALA A 165 -15.76 4.13 -67.58
C ALA A 165 -16.58 3.14 -66.75
N GLU A 166 -16.42 1.84 -66.98
CA GLU A 166 -17.05 0.78 -66.18
C GLU A 166 -16.58 0.82 -64.72
N GLU A 167 -15.28 0.95 -64.50
CA GLU A 167 -14.70 1.08 -63.16
C GLU A 167 -15.18 2.34 -62.44
N ALA A 168 -15.24 3.48 -63.14
CA ALA A 168 -15.79 4.71 -62.59
C ALA A 168 -17.27 4.57 -62.20
N GLN A 169 -18.09 3.94 -63.05
CA GLN A 169 -19.50 3.68 -62.74
C GLN A 169 -19.66 2.74 -61.54
N ARG A 170 -18.84 1.67 -61.49
CA ARG A 170 -18.85 0.74 -60.36
C ARG A 170 -18.48 1.46 -59.06
N ASN A 171 -17.43 2.26 -59.07
CA ASN A 171 -17.00 3.03 -57.90
C ASN A 171 -18.08 4.04 -57.47
N ALA A 172 -18.76 4.68 -58.43
CA ALA A 172 -19.88 5.57 -58.14
C ALA A 172 -21.03 4.82 -57.43
N ASN A 173 -21.44 3.66 -57.96
CA ASN A 173 -22.49 2.84 -57.36
C ASN A 173 -22.09 2.34 -55.96
N GLU A 174 -20.83 1.90 -55.78
CA GLU A 174 -20.31 1.49 -54.47
C GLU A 174 -20.31 2.67 -53.48
N SER A 175 -19.92 3.87 -53.92
CA SER A 175 -19.93 5.07 -53.09
C SER A 175 -21.35 5.52 -52.70
N GLU A 176 -22.32 5.40 -53.61
CA GLU A 176 -23.73 5.70 -53.35
C GLU A 176 -24.32 4.69 -52.36
N GLY A 177 -24.01 3.40 -52.53
CA GLY A 177 -24.40 2.35 -51.59
C GLY A 177 -23.84 2.58 -50.18
N LEU A 178 -22.56 2.95 -50.07
CA LEU A 178 -21.93 3.31 -48.80
C LEU A 178 -22.58 4.55 -48.17
N ALA A 179 -22.85 5.60 -48.96
CA ALA A 179 -23.51 6.81 -48.47
C ALA A 179 -24.93 6.52 -47.95
N ALA A 180 -25.70 5.70 -48.67
CA ALA A 180 -27.03 5.27 -48.24
C ALA A 180 -26.99 4.46 -46.94
N TYR A 181 -26.02 3.54 -46.82
CA TYR A 181 -25.82 2.78 -45.59
C TYR A 181 -25.42 3.66 -44.41
N MET A 182 -24.51 4.62 -44.60
CA MET A 182 -24.14 5.58 -43.57
C MET A 182 -25.33 6.43 -43.13
N ALA A 183 -26.16 6.89 -44.06
CA ALA A 183 -27.38 7.64 -43.74
C ALA A 183 -28.35 6.81 -42.88
N GLN A 184 -28.50 5.52 -43.18
CA GLN A 184 -29.31 4.61 -42.36
C GLN A 184 -28.73 4.44 -40.95
N LEU A 185 -27.41 4.30 -40.81
CA LEU A 185 -26.77 4.20 -39.50
C LEU A 185 -27.00 5.45 -38.65
N PHE A 186 -26.86 6.64 -39.24
CA PHE A 186 -27.15 7.89 -38.52
C PHE A 186 -28.62 7.99 -38.08
N GLU A 187 -29.56 7.52 -38.90
CA GLU A 187 -30.97 7.51 -38.51
C GLU A 187 -31.23 6.52 -37.37
N ILE A 188 -30.58 5.34 -37.38
CA ILE A 188 -30.66 4.38 -36.27
C ILE A 188 -30.09 4.99 -34.99
N GLU A 189 -28.93 5.63 -35.05
CA GLU A 189 -28.31 6.30 -33.91
C GLU A 189 -29.22 7.39 -33.34
N ARG A 190 -29.80 8.23 -34.22
CA ARG A 190 -30.78 9.26 -33.84
C ARG A 190 -31.99 8.66 -33.11
N LEU A 191 -32.56 7.58 -33.63
CA LEU A 191 -33.70 6.89 -33.01
C LEU A 191 -33.33 6.25 -31.67
N MET A 192 -32.12 5.68 -31.56
CA MET A 192 -31.61 5.16 -30.30
C MET A 192 -31.47 6.25 -29.25
N ASP A 193 -30.89 7.40 -29.60
CA ASP A 193 -30.76 8.54 -28.70
C ASP A 193 -32.12 9.06 -28.23
N GLU A 194 -33.10 9.17 -29.14
CA GLU A 194 -34.47 9.56 -28.79
C GLU A 194 -35.10 8.56 -27.80
N LEU A 195 -34.92 7.26 -28.04
CA LEU A 195 -35.42 6.21 -27.15
C LEU A 195 -34.73 6.25 -25.78
N HIS A 196 -33.42 6.49 -25.74
CA HIS A 196 -32.66 6.62 -24.49
C HIS A 196 -33.15 7.83 -23.68
N GLN A 197 -33.26 9.00 -24.31
CA GLN A 197 -33.79 10.20 -23.66
C GLN A 197 -35.24 10.02 -23.19
N GLY A 198 -36.08 9.34 -23.98
CA GLY A 198 -37.45 8.99 -23.59
C GLY A 198 -37.48 8.15 -22.31
N ASN A 199 -36.71 7.05 -22.29
CA ASN A 199 -36.61 6.17 -21.13
C ASN A 199 -36.07 6.89 -19.88
N GLU A 200 -35.09 7.77 -20.03
CA GLU A 200 -34.56 8.55 -18.90
C GLU A 200 -35.62 9.49 -18.32
N ARG A 201 -36.41 10.16 -19.18
CA ARG A 201 -37.52 11.02 -18.74
C ARG A 201 -38.59 10.23 -18.01
N GLU A 202 -38.96 9.06 -18.51
CA GLU A 202 -39.94 8.18 -17.84
C GLU A 202 -39.44 7.67 -16.49
N ARG A 203 -38.18 7.24 -16.41
CA ARG A 203 -37.55 6.83 -15.15
C ARG A 203 -37.49 7.98 -14.14
N ALA A 204 -37.14 9.18 -14.59
CA ALA A 204 -37.11 10.37 -13.74
C ALA A 204 -38.51 10.73 -13.24
N ALA A 205 -39.53 10.66 -14.11
CA ALA A 205 -40.92 10.89 -13.73
C ALA A 205 -41.41 9.87 -12.69
N ALA A 206 -41.19 8.57 -12.94
CA ALA A 206 -41.55 7.51 -12.00
C ALA A 206 -40.84 7.66 -10.64
N SER A 207 -39.53 7.99 -10.65
CA SER A 207 -38.78 8.26 -9.42
C SER A 207 -39.33 9.46 -8.65
N ALA A 208 -39.69 10.54 -9.34
CA ALA A 208 -40.30 11.71 -8.73
C ALA A 208 -41.67 11.39 -8.11
N GLU A 209 -42.49 10.56 -8.76
CA GLU A 209 -43.77 10.10 -8.22
C GLU A 209 -43.61 9.24 -6.97
N ILE A 210 -42.69 8.28 -6.99
CA ILE A 210 -42.36 7.44 -5.82
C ILE A 210 -41.87 8.32 -4.67
N SER A 211 -40.98 9.29 -4.95
CA SER A 211 -40.49 10.24 -3.95
C SER A 211 -41.63 11.05 -3.33
N ARG A 212 -42.55 11.60 -4.14
CA ARG A 212 -43.73 12.32 -3.66
C ARG A 212 -44.68 11.43 -2.86
N PHE A 213 -44.84 10.17 -3.24
CA PHE A 213 -45.63 9.20 -2.48
C PHE A 213 -45.00 8.91 -1.12
N ASN A 214 -43.70 8.62 -1.08
CA ASN A 214 -42.96 8.37 0.16
C ASN A 214 -42.97 9.57 1.10
N GLN A 215 -42.87 10.79 0.57
CA GLN A 215 -42.99 12.01 1.36
C GLN A 215 -44.38 12.16 1.99
N ARG A 216 -45.44 11.88 1.23
CA ARG A 216 -46.82 11.89 1.75
C ARG A 216 -47.01 10.81 2.83
N LEU A 217 -46.51 9.61 2.59
CA LEU A 217 -46.59 8.50 3.55
C LEU A 217 -45.85 8.85 4.86
N LEU A 218 -44.65 9.43 4.76
CA LEU A 218 -43.89 9.86 5.93
C LEU A 218 -44.60 10.99 6.70
N ALA A 219 -45.22 11.94 5.99
CA ALA A 219 -45.98 13.01 6.63
C ALA A 219 -47.20 12.45 7.38
N GLN A 220 -47.91 11.48 6.77
CA GLN A 220 -49.02 10.79 7.42
C GLN A 220 -48.57 10.04 8.67
N GLN A 221 -47.48 9.24 8.58
CA GLN A 221 -46.93 8.54 9.74
C GLN A 221 -46.55 9.47 10.89
N ARG A 222 -45.97 10.64 10.59
CA ARG A 222 -45.65 11.64 11.61
C ARG A 222 -46.90 12.24 12.28
N GLN A 223 -47.97 12.45 11.51
CA GLN A 223 -49.25 12.90 12.05
C GLN A 223 -49.83 11.82 12.97
N ASP A 224 -49.89 10.57 12.49
CA ASP A 224 -50.41 9.44 13.25
C ASP A 224 -49.62 9.23 14.56
N GLU A 225 -48.29 9.34 14.53
CA GLU A 225 -47.46 9.27 15.73
C GLU A 225 -47.71 10.44 16.69
N SER A 226 -47.87 11.65 16.17
CA SER A 226 -48.20 12.84 16.97
C SER A 226 -49.56 12.66 17.66
N ASP A 227 -50.56 12.18 16.93
CA ASP A 227 -51.91 11.98 17.43
C ASP A 227 -51.95 10.85 18.46
N ARG A 228 -51.21 9.74 18.23
CA ARG A 228 -51.02 8.68 19.23
C ARG A 228 -50.38 9.20 20.50
N ARG A 229 -49.31 10.01 20.39
CA ARG A 229 -48.65 10.61 21.57
C ARG A 229 -49.58 11.55 22.33
N ARG A 230 -50.42 12.32 21.63
CA ARG A 230 -51.43 13.18 22.25
C ARG A 230 -52.46 12.34 23.00
N HIS A 231 -52.99 11.31 22.36
CA HIS A 231 -53.95 10.40 22.99
C HIS A 231 -53.36 9.72 24.22
N GLU A 232 -52.13 9.21 24.13
CA GLU A 232 -51.41 8.60 25.26
C GLU A 232 -51.20 9.61 26.40
N GLN A 233 -50.87 10.87 26.09
CA GLN A 233 -50.76 11.92 27.10
C GLN A 233 -52.09 12.24 27.76
N GLU A 234 -53.18 12.30 26.99
CA GLU A 234 -54.54 12.52 27.50
C GLU A 234 -54.99 11.36 28.39
N GLU A 235 -54.76 10.11 27.97
CA GLU A 235 -55.04 8.91 28.75
C GLU A 235 -54.22 8.89 30.04
N ASN A 236 -52.91 9.13 29.97
CA ASN A 236 -52.04 9.19 31.14
C ASN A 236 -52.47 10.29 32.11
N ALA A 237 -52.82 11.48 31.61
CA ALA A 237 -53.33 12.57 32.45
C ALA A 237 -54.65 12.19 33.13
N SER A 238 -55.55 11.53 32.40
CA SER A 238 -56.82 11.04 32.95
C SER A 238 -56.60 9.96 34.02
N GLU A 239 -55.67 9.03 33.79
CA GLU A 239 -55.31 7.98 34.74
C GLU A 239 -54.70 8.58 36.02
N ILE A 240 -53.78 9.53 35.89
CA ILE A 240 -53.19 10.25 37.02
C ILE A 240 -54.31 10.95 37.81
N GLN A 241 -55.21 11.66 37.15
CA GLN A 241 -56.31 12.37 37.82
C GLN A 241 -57.25 11.40 38.55
N LEU A 242 -57.67 10.31 37.89
CA LEU A 242 -58.52 9.28 38.48
C LEU A 242 -57.82 8.58 39.66
N THR A 243 -56.52 8.34 39.55
CA THR A 243 -55.72 7.71 40.62
C THR A 243 -55.58 8.64 41.83
N LEU A 244 -55.32 9.93 41.60
CA LEU A 244 -55.28 10.93 42.67
C LEU A 244 -56.64 11.11 43.37
N GLN A 245 -57.73 11.07 42.61
CA GLN A 245 -59.10 11.13 43.13
C GLN A 245 -59.58 9.80 43.72
N SER A 246 -58.83 8.71 43.50
CA SER A 246 -59.16 7.40 44.05
C SER A 246 -59.16 7.47 45.56
N ASN A 247 -60.16 6.83 46.16
CA ASN A 247 -60.28 6.74 47.60
C ASN A 247 -59.11 5.97 48.26
N LEU A 248 -58.35 5.20 47.48
CA LEU A 248 -57.15 4.51 47.94
C LEU A 248 -56.02 5.51 48.24
N VAL A 249 -55.69 6.38 47.28
CA VAL A 249 -54.58 7.34 47.39
C VAL A 249 -54.94 8.54 48.28
N SER A 250 -56.16 9.05 48.16
CA SER A 250 -56.67 10.14 49.03
C SER A 250 -56.96 9.70 50.47
N GLU A 251 -56.81 8.40 50.74
CA GLU A 251 -57.12 7.75 52.01
C GLU A 251 -58.49 8.12 52.60
N ASN A 252 -59.48 8.42 51.76
CA ASN A 252 -60.77 8.99 52.16
C ASN A 252 -61.43 8.22 53.34
N PRO A 253 -61.64 8.86 54.52
CA PRO A 253 -62.19 8.22 55.72
C PRO A 253 -63.65 7.79 55.55
N LEU A 254 -64.37 8.36 54.58
CA LEU A 254 -65.76 8.00 54.29
C LEU A 254 -65.91 6.58 53.74
N GLN A 255 -64.82 5.93 53.31
CA GLN A 255 -64.85 4.51 52.93
C GLN A 255 -65.25 3.58 54.08
N ALA A 256 -65.05 3.99 55.34
CA ALA A 256 -65.45 3.21 56.50
C ALA A 256 -66.94 3.39 56.86
N ALA A 257 -67.66 4.34 56.22
CA ALA A 257 -69.08 4.55 56.47
C ALA A 257 -69.92 3.40 55.88
N LEU A 258 -70.89 2.89 56.65
CA LEU A 258 -71.90 1.97 56.12
C LEU A 258 -73.09 2.77 55.56
N PRO A 259 -73.65 2.37 54.41
CA PRO A 259 -74.86 2.97 53.89
C PRO A 259 -76.01 2.90 54.91
N GLY A 260 -76.64 4.05 55.18
CA GLY A 260 -77.81 4.14 56.08
C GLY A 260 -77.50 4.15 57.57
N MET A 261 -76.23 4.15 57.99
CA MET A 261 -75.83 4.25 59.40
C MET A 261 -74.92 5.45 59.65
N PRO A 262 -75.10 6.20 60.76
CA PRO A 262 -74.17 7.26 61.15
C PRO A 262 -72.76 6.70 61.41
N PHE A 263 -71.74 7.45 61.00
CA PHE A 263 -70.33 7.06 61.14
C PHE A 263 -69.91 6.80 62.60
N ASP A 264 -70.53 7.48 63.55
CA ASP A 264 -70.23 7.35 64.98
C ASP A 264 -70.73 6.04 65.61
N TRP A 265 -71.66 5.32 64.97
CA TRP A 265 -72.30 4.15 65.58
C TRP A 265 -71.72 2.84 65.07
N ARG A 266 -71.47 2.74 63.76
CA ARG A 266 -70.94 1.52 63.15
C ARG A 266 -70.11 1.87 61.93
N VAL A 267 -68.93 1.26 61.88
CA VAL A 267 -67.95 1.44 60.81
C VAL A 267 -67.61 0.11 60.18
N ARG A 268 -67.22 0.13 58.90
CA ARG A 268 -66.74 -1.04 58.19
C ARG A 268 -65.33 -1.36 58.70
N VAL A 269 -65.16 -2.55 59.26
CA VAL A 269 -63.96 -2.94 60.03
C VAL A 269 -62.70 -2.97 59.15
N ASP A 270 -62.85 -3.40 57.90
CA ASP A 270 -61.78 -3.52 56.91
C ASP A 270 -61.19 -2.17 56.45
N HIS A 271 -61.96 -1.07 56.52
CA HIS A 271 -61.55 0.27 56.08
C HIS A 271 -61.43 1.27 57.24
N TRP A 272 -61.46 0.80 58.48
CA TRP A 272 -61.32 1.66 59.65
C TRP A 272 -59.89 2.21 59.76
N LYS A 273 -59.75 3.54 59.73
CA LYS A 273 -58.45 4.25 59.76
C LYS A 273 -58.22 5.04 61.05
N GLY A 274 -58.94 4.71 62.11
CA GLY A 274 -58.85 5.39 63.41
C GLY A 274 -59.83 6.56 63.56
N PHE A 275 -59.67 7.29 64.67
CA PHE A 275 -60.57 8.36 65.05
C PHE A 275 -60.39 9.61 64.18
N SER A 276 -61.51 10.32 63.97
CA SER A 276 -61.45 11.67 63.38
C SER A 276 -60.59 12.60 64.23
N GLY A 277 -60.00 13.63 63.61
CA GLY A 277 -59.25 14.66 64.33
C GLY A 277 -60.09 15.35 65.41
N GLU A 278 -61.40 15.49 65.19
CA GLU A 278 -62.34 16.05 66.18
C GLU A 278 -62.56 15.10 67.36
N GLN A 279 -62.77 13.81 67.09
CA GLN A 279 -62.92 12.77 68.11
C GLN A 279 -61.64 12.63 68.94
N THR A 280 -60.47 12.63 68.30
CA THR A 280 -59.17 12.61 68.98
C THR A 280 -59.03 13.80 69.93
N LYS A 281 -59.36 15.02 69.46
CA LYS A 281 -59.35 16.23 70.31
C LYS A 281 -60.33 16.12 71.48
N TYR A 282 -61.52 15.57 71.26
CA TYR A 282 -62.50 15.36 72.32
C TYR A 282 -61.96 14.45 73.43
N TYR A 283 -61.38 13.30 73.08
CA TYR A 283 -60.81 12.39 74.08
C TYR A 283 -59.58 12.95 74.78
N LEU A 284 -58.73 13.72 74.10
CA LEU A 284 -57.61 14.40 74.73
C LEU A 284 -58.09 15.38 75.80
N ARG A 285 -59.07 16.23 75.48
CA ARG A 285 -59.68 17.13 76.49
C ARG A 285 -60.27 16.35 77.66
N ARG A 286 -60.96 15.24 77.38
CA ARG A 286 -61.55 14.41 78.43
C ARG A 286 -60.48 13.78 79.32
N ASN A 287 -59.34 13.38 78.78
CA ASN A 287 -58.21 12.88 79.55
C ASN A 287 -57.60 13.97 80.43
N ASP A 288 -57.46 15.19 79.91
CA ASP A 288 -56.99 16.34 80.68
C ASP A 288 -57.93 16.63 81.87
N GLU A 289 -59.25 16.62 81.64
CA GLU A 289 -60.26 16.75 82.71
C GLU A 289 -60.11 15.67 83.80
N ILE A 290 -59.87 14.41 83.40
CA ILE A 290 -59.68 13.30 84.34
C ILE A 290 -58.38 13.48 85.15
N LEU A 291 -57.31 13.94 84.51
CA LEU A 291 -56.03 14.21 85.19
C LEU A 291 -56.18 15.36 86.19
N ASP A 292 -56.90 16.41 85.82
CA ASP A 292 -57.22 17.52 86.70
C ASP A 292 -58.08 17.07 87.89
N GLU A 293 -59.08 16.22 87.68
CA GLU A 293 -59.88 15.68 88.77
C GLU A 293 -59.06 14.79 89.72
N LYS A 294 -58.19 13.94 89.18
CA LYS A 294 -57.26 13.12 89.98
C LYS A 294 -56.27 13.96 90.79
N SER A 295 -55.74 15.04 90.20
CA SER A 295 -54.82 15.93 90.91
C SER A 295 -55.52 16.63 92.08
N ARG A 296 -56.75 17.11 91.87
CA ARG A 296 -57.60 17.69 92.93
C ARG A 296 -57.89 16.69 94.05
N ARG A 297 -58.30 15.46 93.72
CA ARG A 297 -58.54 14.41 94.74
C ARG A 297 -57.29 14.10 95.54
N LYS A 298 -56.14 13.96 94.89
CA LYS A 298 -54.85 13.71 95.57
C LYS A 298 -54.45 14.87 96.49
N GLN A 299 -54.78 16.10 96.11
CA GLN A 299 -54.53 17.26 96.96
C GLN A 299 -55.46 17.27 98.18
N GLN A 300 -56.75 16.97 98.01
CA GLN A 300 -57.69 16.79 99.13
C GLN A 300 -57.27 15.67 100.08
N GLU A 301 -56.84 14.51 99.56
CA GLU A 301 -56.32 13.40 100.39
C GLU A 301 -55.06 13.81 101.18
N ARG A 302 -54.17 14.62 100.58
CA ARG A 302 -53.00 15.15 101.28
C ARG A 302 -53.40 16.13 102.39
N GLU A 303 -54.32 17.03 102.12
CA GLU A 303 -54.85 17.97 103.11
C GLU A 303 -55.51 17.23 104.28
N GLN A 304 -56.34 16.22 104.00
CA GLN A 304 -56.93 15.35 105.02
C GLN A 304 -55.87 14.59 105.83
N ALA A 305 -54.86 14.01 105.18
CA ALA A 305 -53.79 13.31 105.87
C ALA A 305 -52.95 14.26 106.76
N GLU A 306 -52.74 15.51 106.33
CA GLU A 306 -52.08 16.54 107.14
C GLU A 306 -52.92 16.96 108.35
N GLU A 307 -54.24 17.14 108.17
CA GLU A 307 -55.17 17.40 109.26
C GLU A 307 -55.21 16.24 110.27
N ASP A 308 -55.31 14.99 109.80
CA ASP A 308 -55.26 13.81 110.64
C ASP A 308 -53.93 13.70 111.40
N ALA A 309 -52.80 13.99 110.75
CA ALA A 309 -51.49 14.00 111.40
C ALA A 309 -51.37 15.11 112.46
N ARG A 310 -51.96 16.29 112.23
CA ARG A 310 -52.04 17.37 113.23
C ARG A 310 -52.90 16.94 114.41
N ASN A 311 -54.09 16.40 114.16
CA ASN A 311 -55.00 15.90 115.18
C ASN A 311 -54.33 14.81 116.03
N GLN A 312 -53.62 13.85 115.41
CA GLN A 312 -52.87 12.81 116.13
C GLN A 312 -51.75 13.40 116.99
N ARG A 313 -51.00 14.39 116.50
CA ARG A 313 -49.94 15.07 117.29
C ARG A 313 -50.51 15.84 118.47
N GLU A 314 -51.65 16.50 118.28
CA GLU A 314 -52.36 17.18 119.38
C GLU A 314 -52.83 16.17 120.43
N LEU A 315 -53.43 15.06 120.01
CA LEU A 315 -53.86 13.97 120.90
C LEU A 315 -52.67 13.36 121.67
N GLN A 316 -51.53 13.16 121.02
CA GLN A 316 -50.30 12.71 121.67
C GLN A 316 -49.78 13.73 122.70
N ARG A 317 -49.84 15.04 122.39
CA ARG A 317 -49.46 16.08 123.34
C ARG A 317 -50.39 16.13 124.55
N THR A 318 -51.70 15.96 124.36
CA THR A 318 -52.65 15.92 125.47
C THR A 318 -52.41 14.69 126.35
N LEU A 319 -52.21 13.51 125.75
CA LEU A 319 -51.88 12.28 126.48
C LEU A 319 -50.57 12.40 127.27
N ALA A 320 -49.50 12.92 126.65
CA ALA A 320 -48.23 13.13 127.33
C ALA A 320 -48.35 14.12 128.51
N ARG A 321 -49.19 15.16 128.37
CA ARG A 321 -49.48 16.10 129.46
C ARG A 321 -50.25 15.43 130.60
N GLU A 322 -51.23 14.60 130.29
CA GLU A 322 -51.98 13.82 131.28
C GLU A 322 -51.08 12.81 132.00
N GLU A 323 -50.21 12.10 131.29
CA GLU A 323 -49.21 11.21 131.88
C GLU A 323 -48.26 11.94 132.83
N TYR A 324 -47.76 13.12 132.44
CA TYR A 324 -46.93 13.96 133.31
C TYR A 324 -47.66 14.38 134.58
N ILE A 325 -48.92 14.84 134.48
CA ILE A 325 -49.74 15.20 135.64
C ILE A 325 -49.99 13.97 136.52
N ALA A 326 -50.25 12.80 135.94
CA ALA A 326 -50.47 11.56 136.68
C ALA A 326 -49.18 11.11 137.41
N GLN A 327 -48.01 11.25 136.81
CA GLN A 327 -46.73 11.01 137.49
C GLN A 327 -46.50 12.00 138.63
N GLN A 328 -46.80 13.28 138.43
CA GLN A 328 -46.67 14.31 139.46
C GLN A 328 -47.62 14.07 140.65
N ARG A 329 -48.85 13.60 140.39
CA ARG A 329 -49.77 13.17 141.45
C ARG A 329 -49.24 11.96 142.21
N ARG A 330 -48.65 10.97 141.52
CA ARG A 330 -48.03 9.82 142.17
C ARG A 330 -46.86 10.23 143.07
N SER A 331 -45.99 11.12 142.61
CA SER A 331 -44.87 11.60 143.43
C SER A 331 -45.32 12.44 144.62
N GLN A 332 -46.35 13.28 144.46
CA GLN A 332 -46.97 13.99 145.58
C GLN A 332 -47.59 13.02 146.61
N MET A 333 -48.31 11.99 146.14
CA MET A 333 -48.89 10.97 147.01
C MET A 333 -47.81 10.16 147.74
N GLU A 334 -46.69 9.84 147.09
CA GLU A 334 -45.53 9.21 147.73
C GLU A 334 -44.91 10.09 148.82
N MET A 335 -44.82 11.41 148.59
CA MET A 335 -44.34 12.37 149.59
C MET A 335 -45.30 12.48 150.77
N ASP A 336 -46.62 12.57 150.53
CA ASP A 336 -47.64 12.60 151.59
C ASP A 336 -47.62 11.32 152.43
N VAL A 337 -47.43 10.15 151.80
CA VAL A 337 -47.25 8.86 152.50
C VAL A 337 -45.99 8.86 153.36
N ARG A 338 -44.88 9.46 152.92
CA ARG A 338 -43.67 9.60 153.74
C ARG A 338 -43.91 10.49 154.97
N VAL A 339 -44.54 11.65 154.78
CA VAL A 339 -44.84 12.60 155.86
C VAL A 339 -45.80 11.98 156.89
N THR A 340 -46.86 11.32 156.43
CA THR A 340 -47.80 10.64 157.34
C THR A 340 -47.13 9.49 158.11
N ARG A 341 -46.19 8.77 157.49
CA ARG A 341 -45.42 7.71 158.17
C ARG A 341 -44.48 8.28 159.25
N GLU A 342 -43.86 9.42 159.00
CA GLU A 342 -43.04 10.13 160.01
C GLU A 342 -43.89 10.64 161.19
N GLN A 343 -45.07 11.21 160.92
CA GLN A 343 -46.00 11.65 161.97
C GLN A 343 -46.53 10.48 162.81
N GLN A 344 -46.84 9.33 162.20
CA GLN A 344 -47.26 8.13 162.92
C GLN A 344 -46.13 7.56 163.80
N ALA A 345 -44.87 7.62 163.33
CA ALA A 345 -43.71 7.20 164.13
C ALA A 345 -43.52 8.08 165.38
N GLN A 346 -43.71 9.41 165.26
CA GLN A 346 -43.64 10.33 166.39
C GLN A 346 -44.78 10.08 167.40
N GLN A 347 -46.02 9.90 166.94
CA GLN A 347 -47.15 9.61 167.81
C GLN A 347 -47.04 8.25 168.53
N ALA A 348 -46.40 7.25 167.90
CA ALA A 348 -46.13 5.96 168.55
C ALA A 348 -45.12 6.09 169.69
N ALA A 349 -44.05 6.87 169.50
CA ALA A 349 -43.05 7.14 170.54
C ALA A 349 -43.65 7.89 171.76
N ASP A 350 -44.54 8.85 171.51
CA ASP A 350 -45.22 9.60 172.58
C ASP A 350 -46.21 8.72 173.37
N ARG A 351 -46.89 7.76 172.70
CA ARG A 351 -47.76 6.78 173.36
C ARG A 351 -47.00 5.80 174.25
N GLU A 352 -45.80 5.36 173.86
CA GLU A 352 -44.96 4.49 174.70
C GLU A 352 -44.53 5.20 175.99
N LYS A 353 -44.14 6.49 175.92
CA LYS A 353 -43.83 7.29 177.11
C LYS A 353 -45.03 7.43 178.04
N ALA A 354 -46.22 7.74 177.51
CA ALA A 354 -47.42 7.93 178.32
C ALA A 354 -47.89 6.64 179.02
N ASN A 355 -47.68 5.47 178.41
CA ASN A 355 -48.00 4.18 179.04
C ASN A 355 -47.00 3.79 180.14
N ALA A 356 -45.72 4.14 179.99
CA ALA A 356 -44.70 3.86 181.01
C ALA A 356 -44.98 4.62 182.33
N ASP A 357 -45.48 5.86 182.25
CA ASP A 357 -45.78 6.67 183.43
C ASP A 357 -47.06 6.23 184.17
N ARG A 358 -48.05 5.67 183.44
CA ARG A 358 -49.30 5.14 184.04
C ARG A 358 -49.11 3.81 184.77
N ALA A 359 -48.05 3.07 184.48
CA ALA A 359 -47.78 1.74 185.05
C ALA A 359 -47.13 1.77 186.45
N ARG A 360 -46.80 2.94 187.01
CA ARG A 360 -46.30 3.11 188.38
C ARG A 360 -47.43 3.54 189.32
N GLY A 361 -48.11 2.58 189.95
CA GLY A 361 -49.17 2.83 190.93
C GLY A 361 -48.67 3.56 192.18
N LYS A 362 -49.48 4.48 192.73
CA LYS A 362 -49.22 5.25 193.95
C LYS A 362 -50.15 4.74 195.07
N ILE A 363 -49.60 4.47 196.26
CA ILE A 363 -50.35 3.99 197.43
C ILE A 363 -50.80 5.20 198.27
N GLU A 364 -52.11 5.34 198.47
CA GLU A 364 -52.74 6.44 199.20
C GLU A 364 -52.63 6.26 200.74
N PRO A 365 -52.34 7.32 201.53
CA PRO A 365 -52.07 7.22 202.98
C PRO A 365 -53.23 6.68 203.84
N GLY A 366 -54.47 6.69 203.32
CA GLY A 366 -55.65 6.14 204.01
C GLY A 366 -55.77 4.61 203.99
N PHE A 367 -54.95 3.92 203.20
CA PHE A 367 -55.06 2.46 203.00
C PHE A 367 -54.83 1.65 204.29
N PHE A 368 -53.97 2.12 205.20
CA PHE A 368 -53.62 1.39 206.42
C PHE A 368 -54.56 1.66 207.62
N GLN A 369 -55.51 2.60 207.52
CA GLN A 369 -56.47 2.87 208.61
C GLN A 369 -57.67 1.89 208.63
N ASN A 370 -57.81 1.04 207.61
CA ASN A 370 -58.95 0.13 207.46
C ASN A 370 -58.72 -1.28 208.02
N PHE A 371 -57.56 -1.57 208.63
CA PHE A 371 -57.29 -2.85 209.27
C PHE A 371 -57.39 -2.74 210.81
N GLY A 372 -58.24 -3.56 211.44
CA GLY A 372 -58.30 -3.73 212.90
C GLY A 372 -59.45 -3.06 213.67
N ARG A 373 -60.56 -2.67 213.02
CA ARG A 373 -61.68 -1.93 213.67
C ARG A 373 -62.82 -2.77 214.26
N SER A 374 -62.75 -4.10 214.33
CA SER A 374 -63.79 -4.89 215.01
C SER A 374 -63.20 -6.01 215.86
N TYR A 375 -63.56 -6.01 217.15
CA TYR A 375 -63.38 -7.12 218.07
C TYR A 375 -64.20 -8.33 217.60
N ARG A 376 -63.51 -9.42 217.28
CA ARG A 376 -63.98 -10.80 217.32
C ARG A 376 -62.79 -11.71 217.56
#